data_AF-A0A4R2SXP5-F1
#
_entry.id   AF-A0A4R2SXP5-F1
#
_cell.length_a   1.000
_cell.length_b   1.000
_cell.length_c   1.000
_cell.angle_alpha   90.00
_cell.angle_beta   90.00
_cell.angle_gamma   90.00
#
_symmetry.space_group_name_H-M   'P 1'
#
loop_
_entity.id
_entity.type
_entity.pdbx_description
1 polymer ?
#
loop_
_entity_poly.entity_id
_entity_poly.type
_entity_poly.pdbx_seq_one_letter_code
_entity_poly.pdbx_strand_id
1 'polypeptide(L)'
;MEHRDIRFINEWGESRLKGKRKYVLTSAALTGTAPLLGTIFGSIILFSPLNSYSITYYVRTYFLIYLCGFIGGAIKSIYTWVKNEERYLKF
;
A
#
# COMPACT_ATOMS: atom_id res chain seq x y z
N MET A 1 18.61 -29.36 -18.81
CA MET A 1 17.40 -28.94 -18.07
C MET A 1 16.20 -29.45 -18.84
N GLU A 2 15.36 -30.23 -18.18
CA GLU A 2 14.19 -30.84 -18.81
C GLU A 2 13.15 -29.75 -19.11
N HIS A 3 12.29 -29.93 -20.12
CA HIS A 3 11.22 -28.97 -20.43
C HIS A 3 10.29 -28.63 -19.24
N ARG A 4 10.27 -29.50 -18.22
CA ARG A 4 9.53 -29.30 -16.96
C ARG A 4 10.17 -28.23 -16.07
N ASP A 5 11.50 -28.19 -16.00
CA ASP A 5 12.24 -27.26 -15.14
C ASP A 5 12.02 -25.81 -15.60
N ILE A 6 12.08 -25.57 -16.92
CA ILE A 6 11.89 -24.24 -17.51
C ILE A 6 10.45 -23.74 -17.26
N ARG A 7 9.47 -24.64 -17.37
CA ARG A 7 8.05 -24.32 -17.14
C ARG A 7 7.79 -23.97 -15.69
N PHE A 8 8.35 -24.75 -14.77
CA PHE A 8 8.28 -24.49 -13.33
C PHE A 8 8.92 -23.15 -12.96
N ILE A 9 10.12 -22.84 -13.48
CA ILE A 9 10.81 -21.56 -13.21
C ILE A 9 9.96 -20.37 -13.67
N ASN A 10 9.34 -20.46 -14.85
CA ASN A 10 8.47 -19.41 -15.38
C ASN A 10 7.20 -19.22 -14.55
N GLU A 11 6.49 -20.30 -14.22
CA GLU A 11 5.27 -20.26 -13.40
C GLU A 11 5.54 -19.72 -11.99
N TRP A 12 6.68 -20.11 -11.41
CA TRP A 12 7.13 -19.62 -10.11
C TRP A 12 7.47 -18.13 -10.15
N GLY A 13 8.21 -17.68 -11.17
CA GLY A 13 8.55 -16.27 -11.39
C GLY A 13 7.30 -15.38 -11.52
N GLU A 14 6.31 -15.82 -12.31
CA GLU A 14 5.04 -15.10 -12.45
C GLU A 14 4.27 -15.03 -11.13
N SER A 15 4.17 -16.15 -10.42
CA SER A 15 3.44 -16.21 -9.14
C SER A 15 4.08 -15.28 -8.10
N ARG A 16 5.42 -15.22 -8.08
CA ARG A 16 6.18 -14.32 -7.21
C ARG A 16 5.97 -12.85 -7.55
N LEU A 17 5.97 -12.49 -8.83
CA LEU A 17 5.67 -11.12 -9.27
C LEU A 17 4.23 -10.70 -8.91
N LYS A 18 3.25 -11.59 -9.13
CA LYS A 18 1.86 -11.36 -8.72
C LYS A 18 1.74 -11.20 -7.20
N GLY A 19 2.42 -12.04 -6.43
CA GLY A 19 2.48 -11.96 -4.97
C GLY A 19 3.08 -10.65 -4.47
N LYS A 20 4.22 -10.23 -5.02
CA LYS A 20 4.87 -8.95 -4.73
C LYS A 20 3.94 -7.78 -5.00
N ARG A 21 3.33 -7.74 -6.18
CA ARG A 21 2.40 -6.67 -6.57
C ARG A 21 1.22 -6.59 -5.61
N LYS A 22 0.59 -7.73 -5.28
CA LYS A 22 -0.54 -7.78 -4.34
C LYS A 22 -0.13 -7.28 -2.96
N TYR A 23 1.00 -7.76 -2.43
CA TYR A 23 1.52 -7.32 -1.13
C TYR A 23 1.77 -5.81 -1.09
N VAL A 24 2.48 -5.27 -2.09
CA VAL A 24 2.79 -3.84 -2.17
C VAL A 24 1.52 -3.00 -2.25
N LEU A 25 0.57 -3.37 -3.11
CA LEU A 25 -0.68 -2.62 -3.27
C LEU A 25 -1.54 -2.66 -2.01
N THR A 26 -1.68 -3.81 -1.36
CA THR A 26 -2.46 -3.93 -0.12
C THR A 26 -1.83 -3.13 1.01
N SER A 27 -0.52 -3.22 1.18
CA SER A 27 0.17 -2.46 2.24
C SER A 27 0.15 -0.96 1.96
N ALA A 28 0.29 -0.53 0.69
CA ALA A 28 0.14 0.86 0.28
C ALA A 28 -1.28 1.38 0.57
N ALA A 29 -2.31 0.63 0.19
CA ALA A 29 -3.71 0.99 0.46
C ALA A 29 -4.00 1.13 1.96
N LEU A 30 -3.51 0.19 2.79
CA LEU A 30 -3.66 0.27 4.25
C LEU A 30 -2.94 1.50 4.83
N THR A 31 -1.71 1.77 4.37
CA THR A 31 -0.92 2.91 4.85
C THR A 31 -1.51 4.25 4.41
N GLY A 32 -2.18 4.32 3.26
CA GLY A 32 -2.91 5.50 2.82
C GLY A 32 -4.26 5.70 3.53
N THR A 33 -5.01 4.62 3.76
CA THR A 33 -6.36 4.69 4.35
C THR A 33 -6.35 5.00 5.85
N ALA A 34 -5.40 4.44 6.63
CA ALA A 34 -5.33 4.68 8.07
C ALA A 34 -5.20 6.17 8.47
N PRO A 35 -4.24 6.95 7.96
CA PRO A 35 -4.12 8.38 8.29
C PRO A 35 -5.28 9.20 7.71
N LEU A 36 -5.83 8.81 6.55
CA LEU A 36 -7.00 9.45 5.97
C LEU A 36 -8.20 9.34 6.93
N LEU A 37 -8.51 8.13 7.39
CA LEU A 37 -9.61 7.90 8.34
C LEU A 37 -9.38 8.68 9.64
N GLY A 38 -8.18 8.62 10.20
CA GLY A 38 -7.83 9.39 11.40
C GLY A 38 -8.04 10.89 11.22
N THR A 39 -7.69 11.44 10.06
CA THR A 39 -7.90 12.86 9.75
C THR A 39 -9.37 13.20 9.63
N ILE A 40 -10.17 12.36 8.96
CA ILE A 40 -11.62 12.58 8.82
C ILE A 40 -12.28 12.55 10.21
N PHE A 41 -12.03 11.51 11.00
CA PHE A 41 -12.59 11.39 12.35
C PHE A 41 -12.15 12.54 13.27
N GLY A 42 -10.86 12.89 13.26
CA GLY A 42 -10.34 14.01 14.02
C GLY A 42 -10.97 15.35 13.63
N SER A 43 -11.21 15.57 12.34
CA SER A 43 -11.86 16.78 11.84
C SER A 43 -13.31 16.88 12.33
N ILE A 44 -14.06 15.77 12.32
CA ILE A 44 -15.45 15.75 12.81
C ILE A 44 -15.51 16.08 14.31
N ILE A 45 -14.58 15.53 15.10
CA ILE A 45 -14.53 15.78 16.55
C ILE A 45 -14.18 17.24 16.85
N LEU A 46 -13.20 17.81 16.14
CA LEU A 46 -12.66 19.14 16.43
C LEU A 46 -13.56 20.29 15.94
N PHE A 47 -14.29 20.12 14.83
CA PHE A 47 -15.07 21.18 14.20
C PHE A 47 -16.57 21.17 14.57
N SER A 48 -16.93 20.74 15.78
CA SER A 48 -18.30 20.88 16.27
C SER A 48 -18.60 22.34 16.66
N PRO A 49 -19.65 22.99 16.09
CA PRO A 49 -20.78 22.38 15.38
C PRO A 49 -20.48 22.02 13.92
N LEU A 50 -20.97 20.83 13.50
CA LEU A 50 -20.80 20.20 12.18
C LEU A 50 -21.11 21.10 10.96
N ASN A 51 -21.80 22.23 11.15
CA ASN A 51 -22.06 23.22 10.10
C ASN A 51 -20.78 23.89 9.54
N SER A 52 -19.66 23.79 10.25
CA SER A 52 -18.38 24.37 9.82
C SER A 52 -17.56 23.40 8.94
N TYR A 53 -17.94 22.12 8.91
CA TYR A 53 -17.19 21.06 8.25
C TYR A 53 -17.79 20.75 6.88
N SER A 54 -17.07 21.12 5.80
CA SER A 54 -17.46 20.78 4.43
C SER A 54 -16.52 19.74 3.85
N ILE A 55 -16.95 18.47 3.81
CA ILE A 55 -16.22 17.37 3.16
C ILE A 55 -15.74 17.77 1.76
N THR A 56 -16.62 18.44 1.01
CA THR A 56 -16.38 18.84 -0.39
C THR A 56 -15.18 19.78 -0.53
N TYR A 57 -14.96 20.65 0.46
CA TYR A 57 -13.79 21.56 0.47
C TYR A 57 -12.48 20.81 0.78
N TYR A 58 -12.56 19.79 1.64
CA TYR A 58 -11.39 19.03 2.09
C TYR A 58 -11.06 17.80 1.23
N VAL A 59 -11.87 17.47 0.21
CA VAL A 59 -11.62 16.33 -0.70
C VAL A 59 -10.20 16.35 -1.26
N ARG A 60 -9.71 17.52 -1.70
CA ARG A 60 -8.34 17.65 -2.22
C ARG A 60 -7.30 17.31 -1.16
N THR A 61 -7.48 17.80 0.05
CA THR A 61 -6.57 17.53 1.19
C THR A 61 -6.60 16.05 1.57
N TYR A 62 -7.78 15.44 1.63
CA TYR A 62 -7.96 14.02 1.89
C TYR A 62 -7.31 13.14 0.83
N PHE A 63 -7.49 13.50 -0.44
CA PHE A 63 -6.83 12.82 -1.54
C PHE A 63 -5.30 12.91 -1.42
N LEU A 64 -4.75 14.08 -1.09
CA LEU A 64 -3.31 14.26 -0.89
C LEU A 64 -2.78 13.43 0.29
N ILE A 65 -3.48 13.43 1.42
CA ILE A 65 -3.12 12.62 2.59
C ILE A 65 -3.08 11.13 2.23
N TYR A 66 -4.12 10.66 1.54
CA TYR A 66 -4.16 9.28 1.05
C TYR A 66 -3.01 8.99 0.09
N LEU A 67 -2.76 9.86 -0.89
CA LEU A 67 -1.72 9.67 -1.90
C LEU A 67 -0.32 9.62 -1.27
N CYS A 68 -0.02 10.53 -0.34
CA CYS A 68 1.25 10.52 0.39
C CYS A 68 1.42 9.23 1.20
N GLY A 69 0.40 8.80 1.95
CA GLY A 69 0.45 7.55 2.70
C GLY A 69 0.55 6.31 1.79
N PHE A 70 -0.13 6.33 0.64
CA PHE A 70 -0.09 5.26 -0.35
C PHE A 70 1.31 5.11 -0.96
N ILE A 71 1.91 6.21 -1.42
CA ILE A 71 3.26 6.20 -2.01
C ILE A 71 4.29 5.76 -0.96
N GLY A 72 4.23 6.34 0.25
CA GLY A 72 5.13 5.95 1.35
C GLY A 72 4.99 4.47 1.73
N GLY A 73 3.76 3.98 1.80
CA GLY A 73 3.45 2.57 2.01
C GLY A 73 4.03 1.69 0.91
N ALA A 74 3.81 2.04 -0.36
CA ALA A 74 4.34 1.28 -1.50
C ALA A 74 5.86 1.16 -1.47
N ILE A 75 6.57 2.27 -1.23
CA ILE A 75 8.05 2.28 -1.13
C ILE A 75 8.51 1.37 0.01
N LYS A 76 7.92 1.52 1.21
CA LYS A 76 8.25 0.69 2.38
C LYS A 76 8.03 -0.79 2.11
N SER A 77 6.93 -1.15 1.45
CA SER A 77 6.60 -2.54 1.13
C SER A 77 7.54 -3.12 0.08
N ILE A 78 7.92 -2.36 -0.95
CA ILE A 78 8.92 -2.78 -1.93
C ILE A 78 10.25 -3.05 -1.23
N TYR A 79 10.72 -2.13 -0.39
CA TYR A 79 11.96 -2.28 0.36
C TYR A 79 11.91 -3.51 1.28
N THR A 80 10.81 -3.70 2.01
CA THR A 80 10.64 -4.85 2.92
C THR A 80 10.61 -6.16 2.15
N TRP A 81 9.97 -6.19 0.98
CA TRP A 81 9.93 -7.36 0.11
C TRP A 81 11.33 -7.73 -0.38
N VAL A 82 12.10 -6.76 -0.90
CA VAL A 82 13.48 -6.99 -1.36
C VAL A 82 14.36 -7.50 -0.21
N LYS A 83 14.28 -6.86 0.96
CA LYS A 83 15.03 -7.29 2.15
C LYS A 83 14.68 -8.71 2.59
N ASN A 84 13.41 -9.10 2.49
CA ASN A 84 12.97 -10.47 2.80
C ASN A 84 13.44 -11.46 1.73
N GLU A 85 13.41 -11.09 0.46
CA GLU A 85 13.96 -11.92 -0.61
C GLU A 85 15.46 -12.19 -0.38
N GLU A 86 16.25 -11.17 -0.04
CA GLU A 86 17.67 -11.33 0.31
C GLU A 86 17.91 -12.20 1.53
N ARG A 87 16.99 -12.17 2.51
CA ARG A 87 17.12 -12.95 3.76
C ARG A 87 16.75 -14.42 3.56
N TYR A 88 15.72 -14.72 2.79
CA TYR A 88 15.13 -16.06 2.73
C TYR A 88 15.45 -16.84 1.45
N LEU A 89 15.97 -16.20 0.39
CA LEU A 89 16.37 -16.87 -0.87
C LEU A 89 17.89 -17.01 -1.02
N LYS A 90 18.66 -16.79 0.05
CA LYS A 90 20.12 -16.99 0.07
C LYS A 90 20.57 -18.45 0.27
N PHE A 91 19.65 -19.41 0.12
CA PHE A 91 19.92 -20.84 0.26
C PHE A 91 19.76 -21.56 -1.07
#